data_AF-A0A9E4DYZ6-F1
#
_entry.id   AF-A0A9E4DYZ6-F1
#
_cell.length_a   1.000
_cell.length_b   1.000
_cell.length_c   1.000
_cell.angle_alpha   90.00
_cell.angle_beta   90.00
_cell.angle_gamma   90.00
#
_symmetry.space_group_name_H-M   'P 1'
#
loop_
_entity.id
_entity.type
_entity.pdbx_description
1 polymer ?
#
loop_
_entity_poly.entity_id
_entity_poly.type
_entity_poly.pdbx_seq_one_letter_code
_entity_poly.pdbx_strand_id
1 'polypeptide(L)'
;MKLIVILSAALLLFTAPAFSELTVEDIEKIRSIIKEETTASETRVKEYISQEIAKVNIKIEEMDKRSNGEIQGLDTHLSSEIKGLDTHLSGEIRALGKQLDQLFTLVLALIAFIAVVIGVPQIIVATQGKNQRAQDEKIEAQQKQIEALQLEMERHQQERMSA
;
A
#
# COMPACT_ATOMS: atom_id res chain seq x y z
N MET A 1 -18.40 -103.91 -52.72
CA MET A 1 -17.53 -102.71 -52.68
C MET A 1 -17.98 -101.59 -53.61
N LYS A 2 -18.24 -101.82 -54.91
CA LYS A 2 -18.64 -100.76 -55.86
C LYS A 2 -19.87 -99.94 -55.41
N LEU A 3 -20.91 -100.59 -54.87
CA LEU A 3 -22.11 -99.93 -54.35
C LEU A 3 -21.84 -99.00 -53.16
N ILE A 4 -20.92 -99.36 -52.27
CA ILE A 4 -20.58 -98.57 -51.08
C ILE A 4 -19.81 -97.30 -51.48
N VAL A 5 -18.93 -97.42 -52.49
CA VAL A 5 -18.19 -96.26 -53.03
C VAL A 5 -19.14 -95.29 -53.75
N ILE A 6 -20.11 -95.81 -54.51
CA ILE A 6 -21.12 -94.97 -55.18
C ILE A 6 -22.03 -94.28 -54.15
N LEU A 7 -22.44 -94.98 -53.09
CA LEU A 7 -23.28 -94.41 -52.04
C LEU A 7 -22.54 -93.34 -51.22
N SER A 8 -21.25 -93.56 -50.95
CA SER A 8 -20.36 -92.58 -50.30
C SER A 8 -20.14 -91.33 -51.17
N ALA A 9 -19.89 -91.51 -52.47
CA ALA A 9 -19.74 -90.40 -53.41
C ALA A 9 -21.05 -89.62 -53.58
N ALA A 10 -22.20 -90.31 -53.63
CA ALA A 10 -23.51 -89.68 -53.69
C ALA A 10 -23.82 -88.90 -52.40
N LEU A 11 -23.45 -89.45 -51.23
CA LEU A 11 -23.63 -88.78 -49.94
C LEU A 11 -22.75 -87.52 -49.83
N LEU A 12 -21.51 -87.56 -50.33
CA LEU A 12 -20.61 -86.39 -50.39
C LEU A 12 -21.09 -85.31 -51.37
N LEU A 13 -21.69 -85.70 -52.50
CA LEU A 13 -22.29 -84.76 -53.45
C LEU A 13 -23.61 -84.16 -52.93
N PHE A 14 -24.34 -84.88 -52.07
CA PHE A 14 -25.58 -84.41 -51.46
C PHE A 14 -25.34 -83.47 -50.27
N THR A 15 -24.19 -83.55 -49.61
CA THR A 15 -23.80 -82.64 -48.51
C THR A 15 -22.95 -81.45 -48.97
N ALA A 16 -22.38 -81.50 -50.19
CA ALA A 16 -21.66 -80.37 -50.79
C ALA A 16 -22.48 -79.05 -50.88
N PRO A 17 -23.79 -79.03 -51.21
CA PRO A 17 -24.55 -77.78 -51.30
C PRO A 17 -25.01 -77.24 -49.94
N ALA A 18 -24.72 -77.91 -48.81
CA ALA A 18 -25.02 -77.36 -47.49
C ALA A 18 -24.04 -76.23 -47.08
N PHE A 19 -22.96 -76.04 -47.85
CA PHE A 19 -22.14 -74.82 -47.86
C PHE A 19 -22.59 -73.87 -48.99
N SER A 20 -23.90 -73.76 -49.25
CA SER A 20 -24.45 -72.79 -50.20
C SER A 20 -24.27 -71.37 -49.64
N GLU A 21 -23.14 -70.81 -50.06
CA GLU A 21 -23.05 -69.52 -50.72
C GLU A 21 -23.79 -68.40 -49.99
N LEU A 22 -23.04 -67.70 -49.14
CA LEU A 22 -23.30 -66.29 -48.89
C LEU A 22 -23.36 -65.63 -50.27
N THR A 23 -24.58 -65.34 -50.75
CA THR A 23 -24.77 -64.81 -52.09
C THR A 23 -24.24 -63.39 -52.12
N VAL A 24 -23.97 -62.87 -53.31
CA VAL A 24 -23.60 -61.45 -53.47
C VAL A 24 -24.68 -60.54 -52.85
N GLU A 25 -25.95 -60.96 -52.88
CA GLU A 25 -27.07 -60.25 -52.27
C GLU A 25 -27.00 -60.24 -50.72
N ASP A 26 -26.61 -61.36 -50.10
CA ASP A 26 -26.38 -61.43 -48.65
C ASP A 26 -25.23 -60.50 -48.24
N ILE A 27 -24.15 -60.43 -49.04
CA ILE A 27 -23.03 -59.51 -48.80
C ILE A 27 -23.47 -58.05 -48.90
N GLU A 28 -24.26 -57.68 -49.90
CA GLU A 28 -24.77 -56.31 -50.04
C GLU A 28 -25.73 -55.95 -48.89
N LYS A 29 -26.55 -56.89 -48.42
CA LYS A 29 -27.39 -56.69 -47.24
C LYS A 29 -26.56 -56.47 -45.98
N ILE A 30 -25.52 -57.28 -45.75
CA ILE A 30 -24.58 -57.10 -44.63
C ILE A 30 -23.90 -55.74 -44.71
N ARG A 31 -23.41 -55.34 -45.90
CA ARG A 31 -22.81 -54.02 -46.13
C ARG A 31 -23.78 -52.89 -45.82
N SER A 32 -25.04 -53.01 -46.23
CA SER A 32 -26.08 -52.02 -45.94
C SER A 32 -26.30 -51.88 -44.43
N ILE A 33 -26.45 -53.00 -43.71
CA ILE A 33 -26.62 -53.00 -42.24
C ILE A 33 -25.43 -52.35 -41.54
N ILE A 34 -24.20 -52.72 -41.93
CA ILE A 34 -22.98 -52.15 -41.35
C ILE A 34 -22.92 -50.64 -41.61
N LYS A 35 -23.26 -50.20 -42.82
CA LYS A 35 -23.24 -48.77 -43.16
C LYS A 35 -24.29 -47.99 -42.35
N GLU A 36 -25.48 -48.54 -42.20
CA GLU A 36 -26.55 -47.95 -41.39
C GLU A 36 -26.13 -47.84 -39.93
N GLU A 37 -25.66 -48.94 -39.32
CA GLU A 37 -25.20 -48.94 -37.93
C GLU A 37 -23.98 -48.03 -37.72
N THR A 38 -23.05 -47.99 -38.66
CA THR A 38 -21.91 -47.07 -38.61
C THR A 38 -22.38 -45.62 -38.61
N THR A 39 -23.31 -45.27 -39.51
CA THR A 39 -23.88 -43.92 -39.60
C THR A 39 -24.65 -43.55 -38.34
N ALA A 40 -25.46 -44.47 -37.82
CA ALA A 40 -26.21 -44.28 -36.59
C ALA A 40 -25.27 -44.10 -35.38
N SER A 41 -24.21 -44.91 -35.30
CA SER A 41 -23.18 -44.81 -34.26
C SER A 41 -22.43 -43.48 -34.32
N GLU A 42 -22.00 -43.05 -35.51
CA GLU A 42 -21.36 -41.74 -35.70
C GLU A 42 -22.27 -40.58 -35.27
N THR A 43 -23.56 -40.64 -35.61
CA THR A 43 -24.54 -39.64 -35.16
C THR A 43 -24.66 -39.62 -33.64
N ARG A 44 -24.81 -40.79 -32.98
CA ARG A 44 -24.88 -40.88 -31.52
C ARG A 44 -23.64 -40.32 -30.84
N VAL A 45 -22.45 -40.62 -31.37
CA VAL A 45 -21.18 -40.11 -30.85
C VAL A 45 -21.07 -38.59 -31.01
N LYS A 46 -21.44 -38.05 -32.17
CA LYS A 46 -21.45 -36.60 -32.42
C LYS A 46 -22.40 -35.87 -31.47
N GLU A 47 -23.58 -36.43 -31.24
CA GLU A 47 -24.56 -35.85 -30.33
C GLU A 47 -24.06 -35.87 -28.88
N TYR A 48 -23.53 -37.01 -28.43
CA TYR A 48 -22.93 -37.14 -27.09
C TYR A 48 -21.79 -36.12 -26.88
N ILE A 49 -20.86 -36.03 -27.84
CA ILE A 49 -19.76 -35.06 -27.78
C ILE A 49 -20.29 -33.63 -27.72
N SER A 50 -21.30 -33.30 -28.52
CA SER A 50 -21.90 -31.96 -28.54
C SER A 50 -22.54 -31.62 -27.19
N GLN A 51 -23.23 -32.58 -26.57
CA GLN A 51 -23.82 -32.40 -25.24
C GLN A 51 -22.75 -32.20 -24.16
N GLU A 52 -21.66 -32.98 -24.18
CA GLU A 52 -20.56 -32.83 -23.21
C GLU A 52 -19.83 -31.50 -23.39
N ILE A 53 -19.59 -31.06 -24.64
CA ILE A 53 -19.04 -29.72 -24.92
C ILE A 53 -19.96 -28.63 -24.36
N ALA A 54 -21.28 -28.75 -24.56
CA ALA A 54 -22.24 -27.78 -24.02
C ALA A 54 -22.19 -27.72 -22.49
N LYS A 55 -22.11 -28.87 -21.80
CA LYS A 55 -21.97 -28.91 -20.33
C LYS A 55 -20.67 -28.26 -19.85
N VAL A 56 -19.56 -28.52 -20.53
CA VAL A 56 -18.27 -27.92 -20.20
C VAL A 56 -18.31 -26.41 -20.40
N ASN A 57 -18.91 -25.92 -21.49
CA ASN A 57 -19.06 -24.49 -21.74
C ASN A 57 -19.87 -23.79 -20.64
N ILE A 58 -20.99 -24.37 -20.21
CA ILE A 58 -21.79 -23.83 -19.09
C ILE A 58 -20.92 -23.73 -17.83
N LYS A 59 -20.17 -24.78 -17.51
CA LYS A 59 -19.30 -24.78 -16.33
C LYS A 59 -18.17 -23.75 -16.42
N ILE A 60 -17.60 -23.53 -17.61
CA ILE A 60 -16.61 -22.49 -17.86
C ILE A 60 -17.23 -21.11 -17.62
N GLU A 61 -18.41 -20.82 -18.18
CA GLU A 61 -19.10 -19.55 -17.99
C GLU A 61 -19.44 -19.27 -16.52
N GLU A 62 -19.86 -20.30 -15.76
CA GLU A 62 -20.11 -20.19 -14.33
C GLU A 62 -18.81 -19.90 -13.55
N MET A 63 -17.71 -20.57 -13.88
CA MET A 63 -16.40 -20.30 -13.28
C MET A 63 -15.89 -18.90 -13.60
N ASP A 64 -16.08 -18.42 -14.83
CA ASP A 64 -15.69 -17.06 -15.23
C ASP A 64 -16.49 -16.00 -14.47
N LYS A 65 -17.81 -16.19 -14.35
CA LYS A 65 -18.67 -15.31 -13.54
C LYS A 65 -18.25 -15.28 -12.09
N ARG A 66 -17.98 -16.45 -11.47
CA ARG A 66 -17.53 -16.53 -10.08
C ARG A 66 -16.18 -15.85 -9.89
N SER A 67 -15.21 -16.15 -10.75
CA SER A 67 -13.86 -15.57 -10.66
C SER A 67 -13.89 -14.05 -10.83
N ASN A 68 -14.67 -13.54 -11.78
CA ASN A 68 -14.84 -12.09 -11.94
C ASN A 68 -15.50 -11.45 -10.71
N GLY A 69 -16.50 -12.10 -10.11
CA GLY A 69 -17.11 -11.64 -8.87
C GLY A 69 -16.14 -11.60 -7.69
N GLU A 70 -15.32 -12.64 -7.52
CA GLU A 70 -14.29 -12.71 -6.48
C GLU A 70 -13.22 -11.63 -6.67
N ILE A 71 -12.76 -11.41 -7.92
CA ILE A 71 -11.80 -10.35 -8.25
C ILE A 71 -12.36 -8.96 -7.94
N GLN A 72 -13.61 -8.67 -8.32
CA GLN A 72 -14.25 -7.39 -8.02
C GLN A 72 -14.46 -7.17 -6.52
N GLY A 73 -14.81 -8.23 -5.79
CA GLY A 73 -14.92 -8.21 -4.34
C GLY A 73 -13.59 -7.89 -3.67
N LEU A 74 -12.50 -8.54 -4.10
CA LEU A 74 -11.15 -8.28 -3.62
C LEU A 74 -10.68 -6.86 -3.93
N ASP A 75 -10.91 -6.37 -5.15
CA ASP A 75 -10.54 -5.00 -5.54
C ASP A 75 -11.25 -3.95 -4.68
N THR A 76 -12.55 -4.13 -4.45
CA THR A 76 -13.34 -3.26 -3.58
C THR A 76 -12.82 -3.27 -2.13
N HIS A 77 -12.53 -4.46 -1.61
CA HIS A 77 -12.03 -4.63 -0.25
C HIS A 77 -10.65 -3.97 -0.08
N LEU A 78 -9.70 -4.27 -0.96
CA LEU A 78 -8.36 -3.68 -0.92
C LEU A 78 -8.40 -2.14 -1.09
N SER A 79 -9.24 -1.63 -1.98
CA SER A 79 -9.43 -0.18 -2.14
C SER A 79 -9.94 0.48 -0.86
N SER A 80 -10.86 -0.19 -0.15
CA SER A 80 -11.38 0.29 1.13
C SER A 80 -10.33 0.27 2.24
N GLU A 81 -9.53 -0.80 2.33
CA GLU A 81 -8.44 -0.90 3.31
C GLU A 81 -7.35 0.15 3.07
N ILE A 82 -6.96 0.35 1.81
CA ILE A 82 -5.98 1.38 1.42
C ILE A 82 -6.48 2.78 1.83
N LYS A 83 -7.74 3.11 1.55
CA LYS A 83 -8.33 4.39 1.96
C LYS A 83 -8.41 4.55 3.48
N GLY A 84 -8.73 3.47 4.19
CA GLY A 84 -8.75 3.43 5.65
C GLY A 84 -7.37 3.71 6.23
N LEU A 85 -6.35 3.04 5.70
CA LEU A 85 -4.96 3.22 6.11
C LEU A 85 -4.44 4.63 5.79
N ASP A 86 -4.73 5.16 4.61
CA ASP A 86 -4.35 6.52 4.22
C ASP A 86 -4.98 7.58 5.14
N THR A 87 -6.25 7.40 5.48
CA THR A 87 -6.95 8.28 6.43
C THR A 87 -6.33 8.20 7.81
N HIS A 88 -6.01 7.00 8.29
CA HIS A 88 -5.41 6.77 9.59
C HIS A 88 -4.01 7.40 9.68
N LEU A 89 -3.13 7.09 8.74
CA LEU A 89 -1.77 7.63 8.70
C LEU A 89 -1.77 9.15 8.53
N SER A 90 -2.64 9.70 7.67
CA SER A 90 -2.81 11.15 7.53
C SER A 90 -3.27 11.81 8.84
N GLY A 91 -4.13 11.13 9.61
CA GLY A 91 -4.56 11.58 10.93
C GLY A 91 -3.41 11.61 11.93
N GLU A 92 -2.63 10.54 12.01
CA GLU A 92 -1.47 10.44 12.90
C GLU A 92 -0.39 11.47 12.56
N ILE A 93 -0.08 11.64 11.27
CA ILE A 93 0.90 12.65 10.81
C ILE A 93 0.44 14.06 11.21
N ARG A 94 -0.84 14.39 11.06
CA ARG A 94 -1.38 15.70 11.48
C ARG A 94 -1.32 15.87 13.00
N ALA A 95 -1.60 14.83 13.77
CA ALA A 95 -1.53 14.88 15.23
C ALA A 95 -0.09 15.11 15.70
N LEU A 96 0.87 14.37 15.13
CA LEU A 96 2.31 14.56 15.37
C LEU A 96 2.77 15.96 14.96
N GLY A 97 2.35 16.45 13.80
CA GLY A 97 2.65 17.81 13.35
C GLY A 97 2.21 18.88 14.35
N LYS A 98 0.98 18.77 14.89
CA LYS A 98 0.49 19.69 15.92
C LYS A 98 1.30 19.62 17.22
N GLN A 99 1.69 18.43 17.65
CA GLN A 99 2.52 18.26 18.84
C GLN A 99 3.91 18.88 18.65
N LEU A 100 4.52 18.67 17.48
CA LEU A 100 5.80 19.26 17.12
C LEU A 100 5.73 20.80 17.06
N ASP A 101 4.67 21.36 16.45
CA ASP A 101 4.47 22.81 16.40
C ASP A 101 4.32 23.43 17.79
N GLN A 102 3.60 22.76 18.69
CA GLN A 102 3.47 23.19 20.09
C GLN A 102 4.81 23.16 20.82
N LEU A 103 5.57 22.07 20.68
CA LEU A 103 6.91 21.96 21.27
C LEU A 103 7.86 23.02 20.71
N PHE A 104 7.85 23.23 19.39
CA PHE A 104 8.67 24.24 18.74
C PHE A 104 8.34 25.65 19.23
N THR A 105 7.05 25.99 19.33
CA THR A 105 6.58 27.27 19.87
C THR A 105 7.03 27.46 21.32
N LEU A 106 6.92 26.42 22.15
CA LEU A 106 7.37 26.45 23.54
C LEU A 106 8.87 26.68 23.65
N VAL A 107 9.67 25.99 22.82
CA VAL A 107 11.13 26.15 22.78
C VAL A 107 11.51 27.57 22.35
N LEU A 108 10.87 28.13 21.32
CA LEU A 108 11.09 29.51 20.90
C LEU A 108 10.74 30.51 22.00
N ALA A 109 9.61 30.32 22.68
CA ALA A 109 9.20 31.15 23.81
C ALA A 109 10.22 31.09 24.96
N LEU A 110 10.74 29.89 25.27
CA LEU A 110 11.76 29.71 26.29
C LEU A 110 13.09 30.40 25.93
N ILE A 111 13.54 30.29 24.67
CA ILE A 111 14.74 30.98 24.18
C ILE A 111 14.55 32.49 24.28
N ALA A 112 13.41 33.02 23.84
CA ALA A 112 13.09 34.44 23.96
C ALA A 112 13.09 34.91 25.42
N PHE A 113 12.50 34.12 26.33
CA PHE A 113 12.51 34.40 27.76
C PHE A 113 13.93 34.47 28.34
N ILE A 114 14.78 33.49 28.03
CA ILE A 114 16.19 33.48 28.48
C ILE A 114 16.94 34.71 27.94
N ALA A 115 16.74 35.06 26.67
CA ALA A 115 17.36 36.23 26.06
C ALA A 115 16.96 37.54 26.78
N VAL A 116 15.70 37.67 27.22
CA VAL A 116 15.24 38.82 28.00
C VAL A 116 15.84 38.82 29.42
N VAL A 117 15.77 37.69 30.12
CA VAL A 117 16.22 37.57 31.52
C VAL A 117 17.73 37.79 31.65
N ILE A 118 18.54 37.28 30.71
CA ILE A 118 20.00 37.40 30.76
C ILE A 118 20.48 38.66 30.01
N GLY A 119 19.89 38.97 28.86
CA GLY A 119 20.35 40.05 27.99
C GLY A 119 20.09 41.45 28.56
N VAL A 120 18.91 41.67 29.17
CA VAL A 120 18.54 43.00 29.70
C VAL A 120 19.46 43.45 30.85
N PRO A 121 19.73 42.63 31.90
CA PRO A 121 20.63 43.05 32.97
C PRO A 121 22.07 43.29 32.49
N GLN A 122 22.61 42.47 31.57
CA GLN A 122 23.97 42.68 31.05
C GLN A 122 24.10 44.00 30.28
N ILE A 123 23.09 44.39 29.50
CA ILE A 123 23.07 45.67 28.79
C ILE A 123 22.96 46.86 29.77
N ILE A 124 22.11 46.74 30.80
CA ILE A 124 21.95 47.78 31.82
C ILE A 124 23.26 47.99 32.59
N VAL A 125 23.90 46.91 33.06
CA VAL A 125 25.17 46.97 33.80
C VAL A 125 26.30 47.54 32.93
N ALA A 126 26.41 47.12 31.66
CA ALA A 126 27.39 47.66 30.73
C ALA A 126 27.20 49.17 30.47
N THR A 127 25.96 49.65 30.51
CA THR A 127 25.63 51.07 30.31
C THR A 127 25.83 51.89 31.59
N GLN A 128 25.52 51.34 32.76
CA GLN A 128 25.73 52.01 34.05
C GLN A 128 27.21 52.23 34.40
N GLY A 129 28.11 51.32 34.01
CA GLY A 129 29.55 51.48 34.26
C GLY A 129 30.15 52.74 33.64
N LYS A 130 29.58 53.27 32.55
CA LYS A 130 30.00 54.55 31.96
C LYS A 130 29.51 55.75 32.77
N ASN A 131 28.29 55.68 33.29
CA ASN A 131 27.69 56.75 34.07
C ASN A 131 28.25 56.83 35.49
N GLN A 132 28.67 55.71 36.08
CA GLN A 132 29.35 55.69 37.38
C GLN A 132 30.69 56.44 37.30
N ARG A 133 31.51 56.17 36.27
CA ARG A 133 32.78 56.90 36.07
C ARG A 133 32.59 58.41 35.92
N ALA A 134 31.56 58.83 35.19
CA ALA A 134 31.23 60.24 35.04
C ALA A 134 30.66 60.89 36.32
N GLN A 135 30.04 60.11 37.21
CA GLN A 135 29.61 60.59 38.53
C GLN A 135 30.78 60.68 39.50
N ASP A 136 31.71 59.71 39.47
CA ASP A 136 32.91 59.70 40.31
C ASP A 136 33.79 60.92 40.03
N GLU A 137 34.00 61.26 38.75
CA GLU A 137 34.74 62.47 38.36
C GLU A 137 34.07 63.76 38.86
N LYS A 138 32.73 63.83 38.84
CA LYS A 138 31.99 64.99 39.35
C LYS A 138 32.06 65.09 40.87
N ILE A 139 31.99 63.97 41.56
CA ILE A 139 32.12 63.90 43.02
C ILE A 139 33.53 64.36 43.42
N GLU A 140 34.58 63.90 42.73
CA GLU A 140 35.95 64.32 43.02
C GLU A 140 36.15 65.82 42.78
N ALA A 141 35.58 66.37 41.70
CA ALA A 141 35.64 67.81 41.42
C ALA A 141 34.90 68.64 42.48
N GLN A 142 33.74 68.17 42.95
CA GLN A 142 33.00 68.83 44.02
C GLN A 142 33.74 68.78 45.35
N GLN A 143 34.38 67.65 45.67
CA GLN A 143 35.20 67.51 46.88
C GLN A 143 36.31 68.56 46.92
N LYS A 144 37.03 68.74 45.80
CA LYS A 144 38.08 69.77 45.67
C LYS A 144 37.56 71.19 45.82
N GLN A 145 36.36 71.48 45.30
CA GLN A 145 35.75 72.80 45.47
C GLN A 145 35.36 73.08 46.93
N ILE A 146 34.81 72.08 47.63
CA ILE A 146 34.46 72.20 49.05
C ILE A 146 35.72 72.45 49.90
N GLU A 147 36.81 71.73 49.63
CA GLU A 147 38.09 71.94 50.32
C GLU A 147 38.65 73.35 50.08
N ALA A 148 38.61 73.84 48.83
CA ALA A 148 39.06 75.19 48.51
C ALA A 148 38.21 76.28 49.21
N LEU A 149 36.89 76.10 49.24
CA LEU A 149 35.96 76.99 49.94
C LEU A 149 36.18 76.98 51.46
N GLN A 150 36.45 75.82 52.05
CA GLN A 150 36.79 75.74 53.48
C GLN A 150 38.07 76.50 53.80
N LEU A 151 39.10 76.37 52.96
CA LEU A 151 40.35 77.10 53.12
C LEU A 151 40.18 78.62 53.02
N GLU A 152 39.29 79.08 52.12
CA GLU A 152 38.98 80.50 51.96
C GLU A 152 38.17 81.04 53.14
N MET A 153 37.23 80.27 53.68
CA MET A 153 36.52 80.61 54.92
C MET A 153 37.46 80.69 56.14
N GLU A 154 38.43 79.77 56.24
CA GLU A 154 39.45 79.82 57.30
C GLU A 154 40.31 81.09 57.20
N ARG A 155 40.70 81.48 55.97
CA ARG A 155 41.42 82.74 55.73
C ARG A 155 40.57 83.95 56.10
N HIS A 156 39.31 83.99 55.70
CA HIS A 156 38.41 85.08 56.06
C HIS A 156 38.11 85.14 57.57
N GLN A 157 38.07 84.01 58.27
CA GLN A 157 37.98 84.00 59.73
C GLN A 157 39.25 84.53 60.40
N GLN A 158 40.44 84.18 59.87
CA GLN A 158 41.71 84.72 60.37
C GLN A 158 41.84 86.24 60.13
N GLU A 159 41.40 86.74 58.97
CA GLU A 159 41.37 88.19 58.69
C GLU A 159 40.39 88.95 59.58
N ARG A 160 39.26 88.33 59.95
CA ARG A 160 38.30 88.92 60.90
C ARG A 160 38.76 88.88 62.36
N MET A 161 39.75 88.05 62.70
CA MET A 161 40.33 87.96 64.04
C MET A 161 41.53 88.89 64.23
N SER A 162 42.04 89.50 63.16
CA SER A 162 43.19 90.42 63.17
C SER A 162 42.83 91.88 62.91
N ALA A 163 41.54 92.20 62.72
CA ALA A 163 40.98 93.54 62.63
C ALA A 163 40.24 93.92 63.93
#